data_AF-A0A4W3HVT0-F1
#
_entry.id   AF-A0A4W3HVT0-F1
#
_cell.length_a   1.000
_cell.length_b   1.000
_cell.length_c   1.000
_cell.angle_alpha   90.00
_cell.angle_beta   90.00
_cell.angle_gamma   90.00
#
_symmetry.space_group_name_H-M   'P 1'
#
loop_
_entity.id
_entity.type
_entity.pdbx_description
1 polymer ?
#
loop_
_entity_poly.entity_id
_entity_poly.type
_entity_poly.pdbx_seq_one_letter_code
_entity_poly.pdbx_strand_id
1 'polypeptide(L)'
;MKTHFQFPFPVNYVSECIRTVPYVNQDFASLHVLARLLTAKFLHREIREKGGAYGGGATLNYSGVFSFYSYRDPNSLETLVAFKKSVDWAKAGKFTQDDIDEAKLSVFSSVDVPIAPSDKGLNRFMFSISDEMKQIHREQLFAVTSNNLIEVANKYLTTGQRTCGVAILGPENEYIARDPSWVQR
;
A
#
# COMPACT_ATOMS: atom_id res chain seq x y z
N MET A 1 1.13 15.74 -5.96
CA MET A 1 2.48 16.29 -6.26
C MET A 1 3.38 15.13 -6.68
N LYS A 2 4.18 15.27 -7.74
CA LYS A 2 5.14 14.25 -8.16
C LYS A 2 6.57 14.80 -8.05
N THR A 3 7.48 14.06 -7.45
CA THR A 3 8.86 14.49 -7.23
C THR A 3 9.82 13.41 -7.69
N HIS A 4 10.83 13.79 -8.46
CA HIS A 4 11.91 12.89 -8.86
C HIS A 4 13.23 13.42 -8.28
N PHE A 5 13.84 12.63 -7.42
CA PHE A 5 15.15 12.91 -6.84
C PHE A 5 16.21 12.19 -7.67
N GLN A 6 17.03 12.98 -8.36
CA GLN A 6 18.07 12.44 -9.23
C GLN A 6 19.28 12.01 -8.39
N PHE A 7 19.59 10.72 -8.45
CA PHE A 7 20.74 10.12 -7.79
C PHE A 7 21.54 9.26 -8.77
N PRO A 8 22.85 9.12 -8.58
CA PRO A 8 23.70 8.25 -9.40
C PRO A 8 23.51 6.77 -9.01
N PHE A 9 22.27 6.30 -9.02
CA PHE A 9 21.92 4.91 -8.69
C PHE A 9 21.71 4.10 -9.97
N PRO A 10 22.08 2.80 -9.97
CA PRO A 10 21.78 1.90 -11.08
C PRO A 10 20.33 1.37 -11.05
N VAL A 11 19.55 1.75 -10.04
CA VAL A 11 18.18 1.28 -9.78
C VAL A 11 17.31 2.40 -9.22
N ASN A 12 16.00 2.19 -9.22
CA ASN A 12 14.98 3.11 -8.74
C ASN A 12 14.38 2.65 -7.41
N TYR A 13 13.80 3.62 -6.70
CA TYR A 13 12.91 3.44 -5.57
C TYR A 13 11.67 4.28 -5.84
N VAL A 14 10.54 3.63 -6.08
CA VAL A 14 9.30 4.28 -6.50
C VAL A 14 8.29 4.19 -5.38
N SER A 15 7.57 5.28 -5.11
CA SER A 15 6.48 5.30 -4.14
C SER A 15 5.32 6.16 -4.61
N GLU A 16 4.10 5.67 -4.40
CA GLU A 16 2.86 6.42 -4.57
C GLU A 16 2.03 6.31 -3.29
N CYS A 17 1.72 7.45 -2.68
CA CYS A 17 0.95 7.55 -1.45
C CYS A 17 -0.42 8.16 -1.72
N ILE A 18 -1.46 7.55 -1.17
CA ILE A 18 -2.86 7.98 -1.30
C ILE A 18 -3.41 8.23 0.11
N ARG A 19 -4.01 9.40 0.31
CA ARG A 19 -4.69 9.72 1.57
C ARG A 19 -6.03 8.99 1.63
N THR A 20 -6.19 8.10 2.63
CA THR A 20 -7.41 7.33 2.85
C THR A 20 -8.09 7.74 4.17
N VAL A 21 -8.26 6.83 5.12
CA VAL A 21 -8.93 7.05 6.41
C VAL A 21 -8.07 6.56 7.58
N PRO A 22 -8.15 7.18 8.77
CA PRO A 22 -7.34 6.80 9.93
C PRO A 22 -7.81 5.47 10.54
N TYR A 23 -6.98 4.91 11.43
CA TYR A 23 -7.19 3.62 12.11
C TYR A 23 -8.60 3.36 12.67
N VAL A 24 -9.24 4.38 13.26
CA VAL A 24 -10.56 4.25 13.90
C VAL A 24 -11.73 4.15 12.92
N ASN A 25 -11.49 4.42 11.63
CA ASN A 25 -12.55 4.36 10.63
C ASN A 25 -12.83 2.91 10.23
N GLN A 26 -14.11 2.56 10.05
CA GLN A 26 -14.52 1.21 9.66
C GLN A 26 -13.88 0.70 8.36
N ASP A 27 -13.60 1.59 7.40
CA ASP A 27 -13.02 1.21 6.11
C ASP A 27 -11.51 0.91 6.21
N PHE A 28 -10.88 1.25 7.34
CA PHE A 28 -9.45 1.02 7.56
C PHE A 28 -9.08 -0.47 7.53
N ALA A 29 -9.90 -1.33 8.13
CA ALA A 29 -9.69 -2.78 8.12
C ALA A 29 -9.71 -3.35 6.69
N SER A 30 -10.68 -2.93 5.88
CA SER A 30 -10.78 -3.33 4.47
C SER A 30 -9.57 -2.85 3.66
N LEU A 31 -9.12 -1.61 3.87
CA LEU A 31 -7.90 -1.10 3.21
C LEU A 31 -6.65 -1.85 3.65
N HIS A 32 -6.56 -2.27 4.91
CA HIS A 32 -5.43 -3.03 5.44
C HIS A 32 -5.34 -4.42 4.79
N VAL A 33 -6.48 -5.13 4.71
CA VAL A 33 -6.56 -6.42 4.00
C VAL A 33 -6.28 -6.23 2.51
N LEU A 34 -6.84 -5.19 1.89
CA LEU A 34 -6.61 -4.88 0.48
C LEU A 34 -5.13 -4.65 0.15
N ALA A 35 -4.38 -3.96 1.02
CA ALA A 35 -2.94 -3.75 0.84
C ALA A 35 -2.18 -5.08 0.76
N ARG A 36 -2.49 -6.04 1.64
CA ARG A 36 -1.89 -7.38 1.62
C ARG A 36 -2.31 -8.19 0.41
N LEU A 37 -3.59 -8.14 0.06
CA LEU A 37 -4.14 -8.80 -1.12
C LEU A 37 -3.47 -8.32 -2.41
N LEU A 38 -3.40 -7.00 -2.63
CA LEU A 38 -2.74 -6.40 -3.78
C LEU A 38 -1.26 -6.78 -3.86
N THR A 39 -0.58 -6.80 -2.72
CA THR A 39 0.83 -7.19 -2.63
C THR A 39 1.03 -8.62 -3.11
N ALA A 40 0.28 -9.56 -2.53
CA ALA A 40 0.46 -10.99 -2.78
C ALA A 40 -0.02 -11.41 -4.18
N LYS A 41 -1.18 -10.92 -4.62
CA LYS A 41 -1.86 -11.43 -5.83
C LYS A 41 -1.58 -10.64 -7.10
N PHE A 42 -1.01 -9.43 -6.99
CA PHE A 42 -0.76 -8.59 -8.15
C PHE A 42 0.66 -8.00 -8.18
N LEU A 43 0.99 -7.17 -7.18
CA LEU A 43 2.19 -6.32 -7.21
C LEU A 43 3.48 -7.13 -7.17
N HIS A 44 3.56 -8.19 -6.35
CA HIS A 44 4.73 -9.05 -6.31
C HIS A 44 5.06 -9.64 -7.68
N ARG A 45 4.04 -10.18 -8.37
CA ARG A 45 4.20 -10.76 -9.70
C ARG A 45 4.59 -9.71 -10.75
N GLU A 46 3.90 -8.58 -10.81
CA GLU A 46 4.17 -7.58 -11.85
C GLU A 46 5.50 -6.83 -11.63
N ILE A 47 5.82 -6.45 -10.40
CA ILE A 47 6.97 -5.58 -10.11
C ILE A 47 8.25 -6.40 -9.92
N ARG A 48 8.18 -7.50 -9.17
CA ARG A 48 9.36 -8.32 -8.86
C ARG A 48 9.56 -9.46 -9.86
N GLU A 49 8.56 -10.32 -10.06
CA GLU A 49 8.77 -11.53 -10.87
C GLU A 49 8.93 -11.20 -12.36
N LYS A 50 8.08 -10.31 -12.90
CA LYS A 50 8.17 -9.85 -14.29
C LYS A 50 9.10 -8.66 -14.46
N GLY A 51 8.98 -7.66 -13.60
CA GLY A 51 9.72 -6.40 -13.68
C GLY A 51 11.18 -6.50 -13.21
N GLY A 52 11.55 -7.53 -12.45
CA GLY A 52 12.91 -7.75 -11.97
C GLY A 52 13.33 -6.89 -10.77
N ALA A 53 12.41 -6.17 -10.14
CA ALA A 53 12.69 -5.43 -8.91
C ALA A 53 12.98 -6.37 -7.73
N TYR A 54 13.73 -5.91 -6.74
CA TYR A 54 13.95 -6.71 -5.52
C TYR A 54 12.67 -6.85 -4.68
N GLY A 55 11.83 -5.82 -4.65
CA GLY A 55 10.57 -5.85 -3.92
C GLY A 55 9.56 -4.87 -4.45
N GLY A 56 8.28 -5.19 -4.28
CA GLY A 56 7.17 -4.32 -4.64
C GLY A 56 5.91 -4.74 -3.90
N GLY A 57 5.08 -3.76 -3.52
CA GLY A 57 3.90 -4.03 -2.71
C GLY A 57 3.12 -2.77 -2.32
N ALA A 58 2.18 -2.98 -1.40
CA ALA A 58 1.35 -1.94 -0.83
C ALA A 58 1.31 -2.06 0.70
N THR A 59 1.20 -0.92 1.38
CA THR A 59 1.12 -0.82 2.84
C THR A 59 0.08 0.21 3.25
N LEU A 60 -0.37 0.11 4.50
CA LEU A 60 -1.25 1.10 5.14
C LEU A 60 -0.69 1.41 6.52
N ASN A 61 -0.50 2.68 6.84
CA ASN A 61 -0.08 3.11 8.18
C ASN A 61 -1.26 3.54 9.05
N TYR A 62 -1.06 3.66 10.38
CA TYR A 62 -2.12 4.06 11.33
C TYR A 62 -2.79 5.41 11.01
N SER A 63 -2.06 6.33 10.37
CA SER A 63 -2.58 7.63 9.95
C SER A 63 -3.50 7.56 8.72
N GLY A 64 -3.61 6.40 8.07
CA GLY A 64 -4.47 6.22 6.90
C GLY A 64 -3.80 6.57 5.58
N VAL A 65 -2.48 6.59 5.50
CA VAL A 65 -1.77 6.73 4.22
C VAL A 65 -1.58 5.34 3.63
N PHE A 66 -2.21 5.12 2.49
CA PHE A 66 -2.03 3.90 1.69
C PHE A 66 -0.88 4.14 0.72
N SER A 67 0.16 3.32 0.80
CA SER A 67 1.39 3.52 0.03
C SER A 67 1.70 2.31 -0.82
N PHE A 68 1.79 2.52 -2.14
CA PHE A 68 2.43 1.60 -3.07
C PHE A 68 3.93 1.89 -3.10
N TYR A 69 4.74 0.85 -3.24
CA TYR A 69 6.18 1.00 -3.32
C TYR A 69 6.85 -0.06 -4.19
N SER A 70 8.02 0.28 -4.71
CA SER A 70 9.02 -0.67 -5.20
C SER A 70 10.41 -0.34 -4.64
N TYR A 71 11.27 -1.36 -4.57
CA TYR A 71 12.58 -1.28 -3.95
C TYR A 71 13.62 -1.96 -4.83
N ARG A 72 14.73 -1.25 -5.12
CA ARG A 72 15.77 -1.66 -6.08
C ARG A 72 15.15 -2.15 -7.39
N ASP A 73 14.38 -1.27 -7.99
CA ASP A 73 13.58 -1.52 -9.18
C ASP A 73 14.34 -1.05 -10.43
N PRO A 74 14.58 -1.91 -11.43
CA PRO A 74 15.20 -1.46 -12.68
C PRO A 74 14.28 -0.51 -13.47
N ASN A 75 12.97 -0.48 -13.17
CA ASN A 75 11.97 0.33 -13.85
C ASN A 75 11.52 1.52 -12.99
N SER A 76 10.85 2.50 -13.61
CA SER A 76 10.33 3.68 -12.91
C SER A 76 8.86 3.94 -13.26
N LEU A 77 8.57 4.41 -14.47
CA LEU A 77 7.22 4.75 -14.92
C LEU A 77 6.34 3.52 -15.11
N GLU A 78 6.92 2.40 -15.54
CA GLU A 78 6.25 1.11 -15.70
C GLU A 78 5.69 0.61 -14.37
N THR A 79 6.41 0.86 -13.28
CA THR A 79 5.99 0.52 -11.91
C THR A 79 4.79 1.36 -11.48
N LEU A 80 4.76 2.65 -11.81
CA LEU A 80 3.57 3.48 -11.57
C LEU A 80 2.35 3.01 -12.38
N VAL A 81 2.58 2.48 -13.59
CA VAL A 81 1.52 1.84 -14.38
C VAL A 81 1.05 0.56 -13.71
N ALA A 82 1.95 -0.24 -13.14
CA ALA A 82 1.60 -1.45 -12.38
C ALA A 82 0.75 -1.13 -11.14
N PHE A 83 1.05 -0.04 -10.42
CA PHE A 83 0.23 0.43 -9.28
C PHE A 83 -1.22 0.68 -9.73
N LYS A 84 -1.42 1.46 -10.80
CA LYS A 84 -2.76 1.74 -11.35
C LYS A 84 -3.49 0.47 -11.78
N LYS A 85 -2.82 -0.41 -12.52
CA LYS A 85 -3.40 -1.70 -12.96
C LYS A 85 -3.81 -2.58 -11.79
N SER A 86 -3.07 -2.54 -10.68
CA SER A 86 -3.42 -3.29 -9.47
C SER A 86 -4.73 -2.80 -8.85
N VAL A 87 -4.98 -1.48 -8.86
CA VAL A 87 -6.24 -0.89 -8.41
C VAL A 87 -7.40 -1.31 -9.31
N ASP A 88 -7.21 -1.26 -10.63
CA ASP A 88 -8.26 -1.70 -11.57
C ASP A 88 -8.57 -3.20 -11.45
N TRP A 89 -7.54 -4.02 -11.18
CA TRP A 89 -7.72 -5.45 -10.88
C TRP A 89 -8.56 -5.66 -9.61
N ALA A 90 -8.31 -4.90 -8.55
CA ALA A 90 -9.09 -4.99 -7.31
C ALA A 90 -10.53 -4.49 -7.50
N LYS A 91 -10.74 -3.40 -8.23
CA LYS A 91 -12.08 -2.88 -8.54
C LYS A 91 -12.91 -3.86 -9.36
N ALA A 92 -12.26 -4.65 -10.21
CA ALA A 92 -12.91 -5.69 -10.99
C ALA A 92 -13.22 -6.97 -10.18
N GLY A 93 -12.86 -7.03 -8.89
CA GLY A 93 -13.12 -8.18 -8.03
C GLY A 93 -12.43 -9.46 -8.50
N LYS A 94 -11.27 -9.35 -9.16
CA LYS A 94 -10.56 -10.48 -9.79
C LYS A 94 -9.74 -11.30 -8.79
N PHE A 95 -10.32 -11.62 -7.64
CA PHE A 95 -9.72 -12.41 -6.56
C PHE A 95 -10.77 -13.35 -5.94
N THR A 96 -10.30 -14.44 -5.35
CA THR A 96 -11.16 -15.46 -4.74
C THR A 96 -11.36 -15.21 -3.24
N GLN A 97 -12.25 -15.96 -2.60
CA GLN A 97 -12.38 -15.93 -1.14
C GLN A 97 -11.11 -16.44 -0.45
N ASP A 98 -10.46 -17.48 -0.98
CA ASP A 98 -9.18 -17.99 -0.47
C ASP A 98 -8.10 -16.92 -0.48
N ASP A 99 -8.04 -16.09 -1.53
CA ASP A 99 -7.10 -14.97 -1.61
C ASP A 99 -7.33 -13.95 -0.48
N ILE A 100 -8.59 -13.71 -0.12
CA ILE A 100 -8.98 -12.80 0.98
C ILE A 100 -8.58 -13.41 2.32
N ASP A 101 -8.82 -14.70 2.51
CA ASP A 101 -8.50 -15.39 3.76
C ASP A 101 -6.98 -15.48 3.97
N GLU A 102 -6.20 -15.73 2.92
CA GLU A 102 -4.74 -15.63 2.94
C GLU A 102 -4.26 -14.20 3.24
N ALA A 103 -4.91 -13.18 2.69
CA ALA A 103 -4.59 -11.79 3.01
C ALA A 103 -4.88 -11.48 4.49
N LYS A 104 -5.98 -11.99 5.05
CA LYS A 104 -6.28 -11.89 6.50
C LYS A 104 -5.23 -12.60 7.34
N LEU A 105 -4.83 -13.82 6.98
CA LEU A 105 -3.74 -14.54 7.65
C LEU A 105 -2.45 -13.73 7.65
N SER A 106 -2.10 -13.11 6.52
CA SER A 106 -0.94 -12.22 6.42
C SER A 106 -1.07 -11.00 7.34
N VAL A 107 -2.24 -10.36 7.41
CA VAL A 107 -2.48 -9.25 8.36
C VAL A 107 -2.31 -9.73 9.80
N PHE A 108 -2.95 -10.83 10.20
CA PHE A 108 -2.89 -11.37 11.56
C PHE A 108 -1.48 -11.79 11.96
N SER A 109 -0.69 -12.34 11.03
CA SER A 109 0.73 -12.65 11.29
C SER A 109 1.56 -11.43 11.69
N SER A 110 1.13 -10.22 11.30
CA SER A 110 1.82 -8.96 11.64
C SER A 110 1.27 -8.30 12.90
N VAL A 111 -0.05 -8.33 13.12
CA VAL A 111 -0.67 -7.67 14.28
C VAL A 111 -0.61 -8.49 15.57
N ASP A 112 -0.46 -9.82 15.47
CA ASP A 112 -0.41 -10.75 16.61
C ASP A 112 1.02 -11.20 16.97
N VAL A 113 2.03 -10.50 16.44
CA VAL A 113 3.43 -10.79 16.76
C VAL A 113 3.68 -10.65 18.28
N PRO A 114 4.46 -11.55 18.91
CA PRO A 114 4.81 -11.42 20.32
C PRO A 114 5.47 -10.09 20.64
N ILE A 115 5.00 -9.41 21.69
CA ILE A 115 5.52 -8.12 22.14
C ILE A 115 6.50 -8.33 23.30
N ALA A 116 7.71 -7.82 23.18
CA ALA A 116 8.73 -7.88 24.21
C ALA A 116 8.27 -7.17 25.49
N PRO A 117 8.73 -7.58 26.69
CA PRO A 117 8.37 -6.92 27.95
C PRO A 117 8.63 -5.41 27.96
N SER A 118 9.72 -4.95 27.33
CA SER A 118 10.08 -3.52 27.23
C SER A 118 9.10 -2.69 26.40
N ASP A 119 8.39 -3.33 25.47
CA ASP A 119 7.55 -2.63 24.47
C ASP A 119 6.06 -2.71 24.81
N LYS A 120 5.71 -3.41 25.90
CA LYS A 120 4.33 -3.51 26.37
C LYS A 120 3.78 -2.12 26.71
N GLY A 121 2.61 -1.82 26.14
CA GLY A 121 1.94 -0.54 26.34
C GLY A 121 2.40 0.59 25.41
N LEU A 122 3.43 0.37 24.57
CA LEU A 122 3.97 1.41 23.70
C LEU A 122 2.92 1.96 22.71
N ASN A 123 2.05 1.10 22.17
CA ASN A 123 0.94 1.53 21.29
C ASN A 123 -0.01 2.50 21.99
N ARG A 124 -0.31 2.27 23.27
CA ARG A 124 -1.16 3.15 24.08
C ARG A 124 -0.44 4.45 24.40
N PHE A 125 0.85 4.39 24.73
CA PHE A 125 1.65 5.55 25.08
C PHE A 125 1.90 6.49 23.89
N MET A 126 2.28 5.94 22.73
CA MET A 126 2.68 6.73 21.55
C MET A 126 1.51 7.15 20.68
N PHE A 127 0.49 6.29 20.54
CA PHE A 127 -0.59 6.47 19.58
C PHE A 127 -1.98 6.56 20.22
N SER A 128 -2.06 6.51 21.56
CA SER A 128 -3.32 6.48 22.32
C SER A 128 -4.25 5.31 21.97
N ILE A 129 -3.73 4.26 21.32
CA ILE A 129 -4.51 3.09 20.92
C ILE A 129 -4.75 2.20 22.15
N SER A 130 -6.01 2.09 22.58
CA SER A 130 -6.41 1.22 23.69
C SER A 130 -6.58 -0.24 23.28
N ASP A 131 -6.71 -1.14 24.26
CA ASP A 131 -6.99 -2.55 23.99
C ASP A 131 -8.39 -2.73 23.37
N GLU A 132 -9.37 -1.93 23.77
CA GLU A 132 -10.71 -1.92 23.18
C GLU A 132 -10.67 -1.49 21.71
N MET A 133 -9.87 -0.45 21.38
CA MET A 133 -9.69 -0.02 19.99
C MET A 133 -9.06 -1.12 19.13
N LYS A 134 -8.07 -1.85 19.67
CA LYS A 134 -7.45 -2.99 18.98
C LYS A 134 -8.46 -4.13 18.76
N GLN A 135 -9.28 -4.42 19.77
CA GLN A 135 -10.28 -5.47 19.68
C GLN A 135 -11.36 -5.14 18.63
N ILE A 136 -11.85 -3.90 18.61
CA ILE A 136 -12.79 -3.42 17.58
C ILE A 136 -12.17 -3.55 16.19
N HIS A 137 -10.91 -3.12 16.02
CA HIS A 137 -10.22 -3.25 14.74
C HIS A 137 -10.04 -4.72 14.32
N ARG A 138 -9.74 -5.61 15.28
CA ARG A 138 -9.63 -7.05 15.05
C ARG A 138 -10.95 -7.65 14.54
N GLU A 139 -12.07 -7.29 15.15
CA GLU A 139 -13.41 -7.72 14.71
C GLU A 139 -13.74 -7.20 13.31
N GLN A 140 -13.38 -5.95 13.01
CA GLN A 140 -13.52 -5.38 11.67
C GLN A 140 -12.67 -6.14 10.64
N LEU A 141 -11.43 -6.53 10.96
CA LEU A 141 -10.58 -7.34 10.08
C LEU A 141 -11.21 -8.70 9.77
N PHE A 142 -11.79 -9.37 10.77
CA PHE A 142 -12.51 -10.63 10.54
C PHE A 142 -13.71 -10.44 9.60
N ALA A 143 -14.46 -9.35 9.78
CA ALA A 143 -15.67 -9.04 9.03
C ALA A 143 -15.45 -8.58 7.58
N VAL A 144 -14.20 -8.33 7.15
CA VAL A 144 -13.91 -7.88 5.77
C VAL A 144 -14.41 -8.91 4.75
N THR A 145 -15.21 -8.43 3.79
CA THR A 145 -15.75 -9.23 2.67
C THR A 145 -15.21 -8.77 1.32
N SER A 146 -15.41 -9.58 0.27
CA SER A 146 -15.06 -9.21 -1.12
C SER A 146 -15.70 -7.88 -1.55
N ASN A 147 -16.97 -7.66 -1.23
CA ASN A 147 -17.67 -6.41 -1.57
C ASN A 147 -17.01 -5.20 -0.89
N ASN A 148 -16.62 -5.32 0.39
CA ASN A 148 -15.95 -4.22 1.08
C ASN A 148 -14.62 -3.86 0.43
N LEU A 149 -13.86 -4.86 -0.03
CA LEU A 149 -12.58 -4.64 -0.73
C LEU A 149 -12.78 -3.90 -2.05
N ILE A 150 -13.78 -4.29 -2.84
CA ILE A 150 -14.15 -3.63 -4.09
C ILE A 150 -14.62 -2.19 -3.82
N GLU A 151 -15.45 -1.99 -2.79
CA GLU A 151 -15.96 -0.67 -2.41
C GLU A 151 -14.82 0.27 -1.99
N VAL A 152 -13.92 -0.15 -1.10
CA VAL A 152 -12.80 0.71 -0.66
C VAL A 152 -11.79 0.95 -1.78
N ALA A 153 -11.55 -0.01 -2.66
CA ALA A 153 -10.73 0.18 -3.85
C ALA A 153 -11.33 1.29 -4.74
N ASN A 154 -12.64 1.22 -5.01
CA ASN A 154 -13.34 2.23 -5.80
C ASN A 154 -13.34 3.60 -5.11
N LYS A 155 -13.64 3.65 -3.81
CA LYS A 155 -13.86 4.88 -3.03
C LYS A 155 -12.58 5.65 -2.69
N TYR A 156 -11.45 4.96 -2.58
CA TYR A 156 -10.20 5.57 -2.08
C TYR A 156 -9.05 5.51 -3.07
N LEU A 157 -8.92 4.44 -3.85
CA LEU A 157 -7.72 4.20 -4.66
C LEU A 157 -7.90 4.61 -6.14
N THR A 158 -9.11 4.95 -6.56
CA THR A 158 -9.37 5.43 -7.92
C THR A 158 -8.61 6.74 -8.18
N THR A 159 -7.87 6.76 -9.29
CA THR A 159 -7.08 7.93 -9.71
C THR A 159 -7.96 9.18 -9.80
N GLY A 160 -7.51 10.28 -9.19
CA GLY A 160 -8.19 11.58 -9.23
C GLY A 160 -9.26 11.79 -8.16
N GLN A 161 -9.66 10.77 -7.39
CA GLN A 161 -10.65 10.94 -6.31
C GLN A 161 -10.06 11.41 -4.98
N ARG A 162 -8.77 11.15 -4.74
CA ARG A 162 -8.07 11.48 -3.50
C ARG A 162 -6.76 12.20 -3.79
N THR A 163 -6.28 12.94 -2.79
CA THR A 163 -4.95 13.53 -2.84
C THR A 163 -3.89 12.43 -2.89
N CYS A 164 -3.09 12.45 -3.95
CA CYS A 164 -1.98 11.53 -4.16
C CYS A 164 -0.62 12.26 -4.21
N GLY A 165 0.41 11.59 -3.70
CA GLY A 165 1.81 12.02 -3.78
C GLY A 165 2.64 10.92 -4.44
N VAL A 166 3.53 11.27 -5.36
CA VAL A 166 4.43 10.32 -6.02
C VAL A 166 5.87 10.79 -5.80
N ALA A 167 6.76 9.88 -5.44
CA ALA A 167 8.18 10.14 -5.32
C ALA A 167 8.98 9.02 -6.00
N ILE A 168 10.03 9.40 -6.73
CA ILE A 168 11.00 8.46 -7.30
C ILE A 168 12.40 8.92 -6.89
N LEU A 169 13.22 7.99 -6.40
CA LEU A 169 14.66 8.17 -6.26
C LEU A 169 15.33 7.25 -7.27
N GLY A 170 16.15 7.78 -8.17
CA GLY A 170 16.75 6.99 -9.24
C GLY A 170 17.64 7.81 -10.17
N PRO A 171 18.20 7.17 -11.21
CA PRO A 171 18.96 7.86 -12.25
C PRO A 171 18.08 8.83 -13.04
N GLU A 172 18.71 9.65 -13.88
CA GLU A 172 17.99 10.52 -14.80
C GLU A 172 17.01 9.73 -15.69
N ASN A 173 15.83 10.31 -15.91
CA ASN A 173 14.81 9.74 -16.77
C ASN A 173 14.24 10.82 -17.69
N GLU A 174 14.47 10.68 -19.00
CA GLU A 174 14.10 11.70 -19.98
C GLU A 174 12.59 11.99 -20.02
N TYR A 175 11.75 10.98 -19.81
CA TYR A 175 10.29 11.16 -19.82
C TYR A 175 9.83 11.97 -18.61
N ILE A 176 10.38 11.68 -17.43
CA ILE A 176 10.10 12.46 -16.22
C ILE A 176 10.63 13.89 -16.36
N ALA A 177 11.81 14.06 -16.97
CA ALA A 177 12.41 15.39 -17.20
C ALA A 177 11.55 16.27 -18.14
N ARG A 178 10.84 15.66 -19.10
CA ARG A 178 9.96 16.37 -20.04
C ARG A 178 8.54 16.60 -19.52
N ASP A 179 8.10 15.90 -18.47
CA ASP A 179 6.76 16.03 -17.90
C ASP A 179 6.71 17.15 -16.84
N PRO A 180 6.02 18.29 -17.12
CA PRO A 180 5.98 19.44 -16.21
C PRO A 180 5.22 19.17 -14.91
N SER A 181 4.50 18.03 -14.80
CA SER A 181 3.85 17.61 -13.56
C SER A 181 4.83 17.08 -12.51
N TRP A 182 6.09 16.84 -12.89
CA TRP A 182 7.16 16.40 -12.01
C TRP A 182 8.07 17.55 -11.59
N VAL A 183 8.35 17.60 -10.30
CA VAL A 183 9.39 18.46 -9.74
C VAL A 183 10.68 17.65 -9.68
N GLN A 184 11.70 18.08 -10.42
CA GLN A 184 13.06 17.52 -10.32
C GLN A 184 13.76 18.09 -9.08
N ARG A 185 14.43 17.23 -8.32
CA ARG A 185 15.16 17.57 -7.09
C ARG A 185 16.51 16.88 -7.03
#